data_AF-A0A1C6GH63-F1
#
_entry.id   AF-A0A1C6GH63-F1
#
_cell.length_a   1.000
_cell.length_b   1.000
_cell.length_c   1.000
_cell.angle_alpha   90.00
_cell.angle_beta   90.00
_cell.angle_gamma   90.00
#
_symmetry.space_group_name_H-M   'P 1'
#
loop_
_entity.id
_entity.type
_entity.pdbx_description
1 polymer ?
#
loop_
_entity_poly.entity_id
_entity_poly.type
_entity_poly.pdbx_seq_one_letter_code
_entity_poly.pdbx_strand_id
1 'polypeptide(L)'
;MADSFGIKLGVEGEKEFKSALSDINLSFKVLGSEMKLVQSQFEKNYSSVESLTSRNEVLNRQIEKQKEKISTLKSALDNASSSFGENDRQTHNWQIQLNNAEDKLRVAAYCRVSTATDAQLESLEAQKSHYENYINSRDDWCFAGVYYDEGITGTKASKRPELMRLLADCKAKKIDFVITKSISRFSRNTLDCLKYIRMLKDKNIPVFFEKESINPLEQPRL
;
A
#
# COMPACT_ATOMS: atom_id res chain seq x y z
N MET A 1 -33.46 -15.94 13.69
CA MET A 1 -32.67 -15.99 14.96
C MET A 1 -31.20 -16.39 14.74
N ALA A 2 -30.76 -16.81 13.54
CA ALA A 2 -29.36 -17.16 13.26
C ALA A 2 -28.44 -15.94 13.07
N ASP A 3 -28.94 -14.85 12.46
CA ASP A 3 -28.13 -13.66 12.15
C ASP A 3 -27.58 -12.95 13.41
N SER A 4 -28.33 -12.94 14.52
CA SER A 4 -27.88 -12.29 15.75
C SER A 4 -26.74 -13.02 16.46
N PHE A 5 -26.56 -14.33 16.23
CA PHE A 5 -25.49 -15.11 16.87
C PHE A 5 -24.16 -14.96 16.13
N GLY A 6 -24.17 -14.99 14.79
CA GLY A 6 -22.98 -14.73 13.98
C GLY A 6 -22.45 -13.31 14.17
N ILE A 7 -23.33 -12.32 14.23
CA ILE A 7 -22.94 -10.92 14.50
C ILE A 7 -22.32 -10.76 15.90
N LYS A 8 -22.86 -11.46 16.92
CA LYS A 8 -22.29 -11.40 18.28
C LYS A 8 -20.90 -12.05 18.36
N LEU A 9 -20.70 -13.20 17.71
CA LEU A 9 -19.39 -13.87 17.68
C LEU A 9 -18.33 -13.00 16.97
N GLY A 10 -18.69 -12.35 15.86
CA GLY A 10 -17.78 -11.46 15.14
C GLY A 10 -17.40 -10.21 15.93
N VAL A 11 -18.36 -9.59 16.63
CA VAL A 11 -18.11 -8.38 17.45
C VAL A 11 -17.27 -8.69 18.69
N GLU A 12 -17.45 -9.86 19.30
CA GLU A 12 -16.69 -10.28 20.48
C GLU A 12 -15.24 -10.62 20.12
N GLY A 13 -15.02 -11.33 19.01
CA GLY A 13 -13.69 -11.55 18.44
C GLY A 13 -12.99 -10.24 18.04
N GLU A 14 -13.70 -9.31 17.40
CA GLU A 14 -13.15 -8.01 17.01
C GLU A 14 -12.60 -7.21 18.22
N LYS A 15 -13.28 -7.28 19.36
CA LYS A 15 -12.85 -6.62 20.60
C LYS A 15 -11.56 -7.22 21.15
N GLU A 16 -11.43 -8.54 21.12
CA GLU A 16 -10.22 -9.25 21.54
C GLU A 16 -9.02 -8.88 20.66
N PHE A 17 -9.20 -8.88 19.34
CA PHE A 17 -8.14 -8.47 18.40
C PHE A 17 -7.71 -7.02 18.63
N LYS A 18 -8.66 -6.09 18.81
CA LYS A 18 -8.34 -4.68 19.11
C LYS A 18 -7.57 -4.52 20.42
N SER A 19 -7.92 -5.29 21.45
CA SER A 19 -7.20 -5.27 22.72
C SER A 19 -5.77 -5.77 22.55
N ALA A 20 -5.58 -6.93 21.92
CA ALA A 20 -4.25 -7.49 21.66
C ALA A 20 -3.37 -6.52 20.86
N LEU A 21 -3.93 -5.86 19.84
CA LEU A 21 -3.19 -4.86 19.05
C LEU A 21 -2.82 -3.61 19.87
N SER A 22 -3.66 -3.19 20.80
CA SER A 22 -3.36 -2.11 21.73
C SER A 22 -2.14 -2.45 22.60
N ASP A 23 -2.10 -3.66 23.14
CA ASP A 23 -1.00 -4.13 23.99
C ASP A 23 0.32 -4.27 23.22
N ILE A 24 0.24 -4.76 21.98
CA ILE A 24 1.38 -4.83 21.06
C ILE A 24 1.90 -3.41 20.73
N ASN A 25 1.00 -2.45 20.46
CA ASN A 25 1.39 -1.07 20.18
C ASN A 25 2.04 -0.39 21.40
N LEU A 26 1.58 -0.69 22.63
CA LEU A 26 2.22 -0.23 23.85
C LEU A 26 3.64 -0.80 23.96
N SER A 27 3.81 -2.10 23.67
CA SER A 27 5.12 -2.76 23.66
C SER A 27 6.08 -2.11 22.67
N PHE A 28 5.61 -1.75 21.47
CA PHE A 28 6.43 -0.99 20.50
C PHE A 28 6.89 0.36 21.02
N LYS A 29 6.03 1.08 21.77
CA LYS A 29 6.40 2.37 22.37
C LYS A 29 7.51 2.22 23.42
N VAL A 30 7.44 1.17 24.23
CA VAL A 30 8.47 0.84 25.23
C VAL A 30 9.77 0.47 24.54
N LEU A 31 9.75 -0.48 23.61
CA LEU A 31 10.92 -0.91 22.84
C LEU A 31 11.55 0.26 22.05
N GLY A 32 10.75 1.17 21.52
CA GLY A 32 11.25 2.38 20.86
C GLY A 32 11.97 3.33 21.81
N SER A 33 11.55 3.39 23.08
CA SER A 33 12.21 4.17 24.13
C SER A 33 13.52 3.51 24.58
N GLU A 34 13.51 2.18 24.75
CA GLU A 34 14.72 1.38 25.02
C GLU A 34 15.77 1.55 23.91
N MET A 35 15.36 1.46 22.64
CA MET A 35 16.24 1.61 21.49
C MET A 35 16.91 2.98 21.45
N LYS A 36 16.18 4.04 21.79
CA LYS A 36 16.74 5.40 21.89
C LYS A 36 17.76 5.50 23.02
N LEU A 37 17.47 4.88 24.16
CA LEU A 37 18.38 4.86 25.31
C LEU A 37 19.66 4.11 24.98
N VAL A 38 19.58 2.93 24.37
CA VAL A 38 20.74 2.17 23.87
C VAL A 38 21.55 3.03 22.89
N GLN A 39 20.90 3.70 21.92
CA GLN A 39 21.62 4.59 21.00
C GLN A 39 22.34 5.73 21.72
N SER A 40 21.71 6.36 22.72
CA SER A 40 22.32 7.46 23.49
C SER A 40 23.50 7.01 24.34
N GLN A 41 23.46 5.80 24.89
CA GLN A 41 24.54 5.24 25.72
C GLN A 41 25.82 4.99 24.92
N PHE A 42 25.69 4.73 23.61
CA PHE A 42 26.81 4.36 22.75
C PHE A 42 27.20 5.44 21.73
N GLU A 43 26.79 6.71 21.94
CA GLU A 43 27.07 7.84 21.01
C GLU A 43 28.55 8.02 20.65
N LYS A 44 29.48 7.60 21.52
CA LYS A 44 30.92 7.68 21.28
C LYS A 44 31.56 6.38 20.76
N ASN A 45 30.84 5.25 20.74
CA ASN A 45 31.36 3.89 20.49
C ASN A 45 30.44 3.02 19.60
N TYR A 46 29.79 3.61 18.58
CA TYR A 46 28.81 2.95 17.70
C TYR A 46 29.27 1.66 16.99
N SER A 47 30.59 1.46 16.84
CA SER A 47 31.17 0.30 16.17
C SER A 47 31.68 -0.77 17.15
N SER A 48 31.50 -0.58 18.46
CA SER A 48 31.89 -1.58 19.45
C SER A 48 30.97 -2.79 19.36
N VAL A 49 31.54 -3.99 19.52
CA VAL A 49 30.78 -5.26 19.51
C VAL A 49 29.65 -5.23 20.55
N GLU A 50 29.91 -4.63 21.70
CA GLU A 50 28.93 -4.44 22.78
C GLU A 50 27.75 -3.57 22.34
N SER A 51 28.00 -2.40 21.74
CA SER A 51 26.94 -1.54 21.23
C SER A 51 26.08 -2.21 20.14
N LEU A 52 26.70 -3.00 19.26
CA LEU A 52 26.00 -3.72 18.20
C LEU A 52 25.16 -4.86 18.77
N THR A 53 25.67 -5.54 19.80
CA THR A 53 24.95 -6.63 20.48
C THR A 53 23.70 -6.09 21.16
N SER A 54 23.83 -5.05 22.01
CA SER A 54 22.68 -4.46 22.69
C SER A 54 21.65 -3.89 21.72
N ARG A 55 22.09 -3.29 20.60
CA ARG A 55 21.18 -2.81 19.56
C ARG A 55 20.46 -3.98 18.87
N ASN A 56 21.17 -5.05 18.54
CA ASN A 56 20.58 -6.24 17.91
C ASN A 56 19.57 -6.92 18.83
N GLU A 57 19.80 -6.96 20.14
CA GLU A 57 18.84 -7.51 21.10
C GLU A 57 17.50 -6.76 21.06
N VAL A 58 17.53 -5.43 21.12
CA VAL A 58 16.31 -4.61 21.06
C VAL A 58 15.64 -4.75 19.69
N LEU A 59 16.40 -4.78 18.60
CA LEU A 59 15.88 -4.99 17.25
C LEU A 59 15.21 -6.37 17.11
N ASN A 60 15.81 -7.43 17.64
CA ASN A 60 15.23 -8.77 17.60
C ASN A 60 13.89 -8.82 18.33
N ARG A 61 13.78 -8.19 19.51
CA ARG A 61 12.50 -8.06 20.21
C ARG A 61 11.47 -7.26 19.41
N GLN A 62 11.89 -6.19 18.74
CA GLN A 62 11.01 -5.44 17.84
C GLN A 62 10.50 -6.31 16.67
N ILE A 63 11.38 -7.13 16.09
CA ILE A 63 11.03 -8.07 15.01
C ILE A 63 10.03 -9.12 15.52
N GLU A 64 10.24 -9.68 16.71
CA GLU A 64 9.31 -10.64 17.32
C GLU A 64 7.93 -10.01 17.55
N LYS A 65 7.88 -8.79 18.09
CA LYS A 65 6.62 -8.05 18.26
C LYS A 65 5.96 -7.68 16.93
N GLN A 66 6.74 -7.44 15.89
CA GLN A 66 6.19 -7.23 14.54
C GLN A 66 5.56 -8.49 13.98
N LYS A 67 6.20 -9.65 14.16
CA LYS A 67 5.63 -10.95 13.78
C LYS A 67 4.33 -11.25 14.52
N GLU A 68 4.31 -10.98 15.83
CA GLU A 68 3.11 -11.12 16.66
C GLU A 68 1.98 -10.21 16.13
N LYS A 69 2.28 -8.93 15.86
CA LYS A 69 1.33 -7.98 15.26
C LYS A 69 0.73 -8.47 13.95
N ILE A 70 1.58 -8.94 13.04
CA ILE A 70 1.17 -9.47 11.74
C ILE A 70 0.29 -10.70 11.93
N SER A 71 0.65 -11.62 12.84
CA SER A 71 -0.14 -12.80 13.16
C SER A 71 -1.53 -12.44 13.66
N THR A 72 -1.63 -11.53 14.63
CA THR A 72 -2.92 -11.05 15.17
C THR A 72 -3.77 -10.38 14.08
N LEU A 73 -3.16 -9.57 13.22
CA LEU A 73 -3.86 -8.92 12.10
C LEU A 73 -4.37 -9.93 11.06
N LYS A 74 -3.62 -11.02 10.80
CA LYS A 74 -4.07 -12.11 9.92
C LYS A 74 -5.29 -12.81 10.50
N SER A 75 -5.26 -13.16 11.79
CA SER A 75 -6.42 -13.77 12.47
C SER A 75 -7.62 -12.84 12.52
N ALA A 76 -7.41 -11.54 12.75
CA ALA A 76 -8.48 -10.54 12.74
C ALA A 76 -9.12 -10.40 11.36
N LEU A 77 -8.30 -10.40 10.30
CA LEU A 77 -8.76 -10.35 8.93
C LEU A 77 -9.56 -11.60 8.55
N ASP A 78 -9.08 -12.80 8.89
CA ASP A 78 -9.77 -14.07 8.63
C ASP A 78 -11.13 -14.16 9.35
N ASN A 79 -11.17 -13.69 10.60
CA ASN A 79 -12.41 -13.59 11.35
C ASN A 79 -13.38 -12.58 10.71
N ALA A 80 -12.89 -11.42 10.26
CA ALA A 80 -13.69 -10.39 9.63
C ALA A 80 -14.23 -10.82 8.26
N SER A 81 -13.40 -11.44 7.41
CA SER A 81 -13.82 -11.96 6.11
C SER A 81 -14.89 -13.04 6.26
N SER A 82 -14.73 -13.93 7.25
CA SER A 82 -15.70 -14.99 7.56
C SER A 82 -17.01 -14.45 8.15
N SER A 83 -16.95 -13.38 8.95
CA SER A 83 -18.12 -12.85 9.67
C SER A 83 -18.91 -11.80 8.89
N PHE A 84 -18.22 -10.94 8.13
CA PHE A 84 -18.80 -9.78 7.43
C PHE A 84 -18.71 -9.88 5.91
N GLY A 85 -17.88 -10.77 5.37
CA GLY A 85 -17.60 -10.92 3.94
C GLY A 85 -16.39 -10.13 3.46
N GLU A 86 -15.81 -10.56 2.34
CA GLU A 86 -14.56 -9.98 1.78
C GLU A 86 -14.70 -8.52 1.36
N ASN A 87 -15.88 -8.14 0.86
CA ASN A 87 -16.17 -6.78 0.37
C ASN A 87 -16.67 -5.82 1.46
N ASP A 88 -16.74 -6.28 2.73
CA ASP A 88 -17.16 -5.41 3.82
C ASP A 88 -16.09 -4.37 4.19
N ARG A 89 -16.55 -3.19 4.62
CA ARG A 89 -15.68 -2.07 4.99
C ARG A 89 -14.77 -2.43 6.17
N GLN A 90 -15.21 -3.25 7.12
CA GLN A 90 -14.42 -3.68 8.26
C GLN A 90 -13.30 -4.64 7.82
N THR A 91 -13.64 -5.63 7.00
CA THR A 91 -12.67 -6.56 6.39
C THR A 91 -11.59 -5.80 5.61
N HIS A 92 -11.99 -4.82 4.81
CA HIS A 92 -11.06 -3.99 4.05
C HIS A 92 -10.13 -3.17 4.97
N ASN A 93 -10.64 -2.64 6.08
CA ASN A 93 -9.80 -1.93 7.05
C ASN A 93 -8.77 -2.85 7.73
N TRP A 94 -9.14 -4.09 8.06
CA TRP A 94 -8.21 -5.08 8.60
C TRP A 94 -7.14 -5.47 7.58
N GLN A 95 -7.53 -5.65 6.30
CA GLN A 95 -6.59 -5.91 5.21
C GLN A 95 -5.58 -4.76 5.06
N ILE A 96 -6.03 -3.50 5.10
CA ILE A 96 -5.14 -2.34 5.05
C ILE A 96 -4.16 -2.33 6.23
N GLN A 97 -4.64 -2.62 7.44
CA GLN A 97 -3.77 -2.68 8.62
C GLN A 97 -2.72 -3.78 8.51
N LEU A 98 -3.11 -4.97 8.03
CA LEU A 98 -2.20 -6.08 7.78
C LEU A 98 -1.13 -5.71 6.74
N ASN A 99 -1.54 -5.15 5.60
CA ASN A 99 -0.62 -4.75 4.54
C ASN A 99 0.40 -3.71 5.02
N ASN A 100 -0.05 -2.73 5.82
CA ASN A 100 0.83 -1.74 6.43
C ASN A 100 1.79 -2.37 7.46
N ALA A 101 1.38 -3.42 8.17
CA ALA A 101 2.25 -4.14 9.10
C ALA A 101 3.26 -5.05 8.38
N GLU A 102 2.89 -5.59 7.22
CA GLU A 102 3.79 -6.39 6.36
C GLU A 102 4.68 -5.50 5.45
N ASP A 103 4.54 -4.17 5.55
CA ASP A 103 5.24 -3.18 4.70
C ASP A 103 5.08 -3.46 3.20
N LYS A 104 3.88 -3.94 2.80
CA LYS A 104 3.57 -4.21 1.39
C LYS A 104 3.52 -2.91 0.61
N LEU A 105 4.05 -2.95 -0.61
CA LEU A 105 4.04 -1.81 -1.51
C LEU A 105 2.60 -1.53 -1.97
N ARG A 106 2.07 -0.34 -1.66
CA ARG A 106 0.72 0.04 -2.09
C ARG A 106 0.73 0.46 -3.55
N VAL A 107 0.20 -0.40 -4.41
CA VAL A 107 0.27 -0.23 -5.87
C VAL A 107 -1.07 0.20 -6.43
N ALA A 108 -1.07 1.29 -7.19
CA ALA A 108 -2.23 1.75 -7.94
C ALA A 108 -1.98 1.69 -9.44
N ALA A 109 -3.02 1.40 -10.22
CA ALA A 109 -2.95 1.46 -11.68
C ALA A 109 -3.64 2.73 -12.21
N TYR A 110 -3.07 3.37 -13.22
CA TYR A 110 -3.69 4.47 -13.95
C TYR A 110 -3.96 4.10 -15.40
N CYS A 111 -5.24 4.15 -15.76
CA CYS A 111 -5.76 3.80 -17.07
C CYS A 111 -6.41 5.02 -17.74
N ARG A 112 -6.36 5.07 -19.07
CA ARG A 112 -7.04 6.12 -19.85
C ARG A 112 -7.55 5.53 -21.14
N VAL A 113 -8.82 5.70 -21.47
CA VAL A 113 -9.43 5.24 -22.73
C VAL A 113 -9.92 6.44 -23.54
N SER A 114 -9.66 6.39 -24.85
CA SER A 114 -10.18 7.36 -25.82
C SER A 114 -11.42 6.80 -26.51
N THR A 115 -12.45 7.63 -26.63
CA THR A 115 -13.66 7.35 -27.41
C THR A 115 -13.38 7.61 -28.91
N ALA A 116 -12.75 6.65 -29.59
CA ALA A 116 -12.77 6.56 -31.05
C ALA A 116 -12.45 5.12 -31.46
N THR A 117 -13.40 4.55 -32.20
CA THR A 117 -13.63 3.22 -32.79
C THR A 117 -12.44 2.24 -33.03
N ASP A 118 -12.81 0.94 -33.02
CA ASP A 118 -12.15 -0.27 -33.59
C ASP A 118 -11.19 -1.12 -32.75
N ALA A 119 -11.01 -0.83 -31.46
CA ALA A 119 -10.54 -1.84 -30.50
C ALA A 119 -11.53 -1.93 -29.34
N GLN A 120 -12.68 -2.54 -29.63
CA GLN A 120 -13.74 -2.80 -28.69
C GLN A 120 -13.22 -3.51 -27.43
N LEU A 121 -13.58 -2.94 -26.26
CA LEU A 121 -14.08 -3.70 -25.12
C LEU A 121 -13.11 -4.69 -24.44
N GLU A 122 -11.94 -4.26 -24.00
CA GLU A 122 -11.68 -4.60 -22.60
C GLU A 122 -12.57 -3.67 -21.81
N SER A 123 -13.71 -4.19 -21.33
CA SER A 123 -14.60 -3.44 -20.45
C SER A 123 -13.75 -2.80 -19.34
N LEU A 124 -14.16 -1.63 -18.85
CA LEU A 124 -13.49 -1.02 -17.70
C LEU A 124 -13.25 -2.05 -16.59
N GLU A 125 -14.23 -2.92 -16.34
CA GLU A 125 -14.15 -4.09 -15.48
C GLU A 125 -13.01 -5.06 -15.87
N ALA A 126 -12.84 -5.43 -17.13
CA ALA A 126 -11.73 -6.29 -17.56
C ALA A 126 -10.36 -5.65 -17.27
N GLN A 127 -10.21 -4.33 -17.50
CA GLN A 127 -8.97 -3.62 -17.18
C GLN A 127 -8.74 -3.53 -15.66
N LYS A 128 -9.79 -3.25 -14.88
CA LYS A 128 -9.71 -3.26 -13.42
C LYS A 128 -9.29 -4.64 -12.91
N SER A 129 -9.98 -5.71 -13.33
CA SER A 129 -9.65 -7.07 -12.95
C SER A 129 -8.26 -7.49 -13.40
N HIS A 130 -7.80 -7.03 -14.58
CA HIS A 130 -6.44 -7.28 -15.03
C HIS A 130 -5.40 -6.69 -14.07
N TYR A 131 -5.51 -5.41 -13.72
CA TYR A 131 -4.56 -4.77 -12.80
C TYR A 131 -4.71 -5.24 -11.37
N GLU A 132 -5.92 -5.53 -10.92
CA GLU A 132 -6.18 -6.11 -9.61
C GLU A 132 -5.51 -7.48 -9.48
N ASN A 133 -5.71 -8.37 -10.46
CA ASN A 133 -5.05 -9.68 -10.48
C ASN A 133 -3.53 -9.55 -10.63
N TYR A 134 -3.05 -8.64 -11.47
CA TYR A 134 -1.62 -8.40 -11.64
C TYR A 134 -0.97 -7.95 -10.33
N ILE A 135 -1.61 -7.03 -9.61
CA ILE A 135 -1.10 -6.52 -8.34
C ILE A 135 -1.19 -7.59 -7.25
N ASN A 136 -2.32 -8.30 -7.16
CA ASN A 136 -2.55 -9.35 -6.17
C ASN A 136 -1.75 -10.63 -6.44
N SER A 137 -1.22 -10.83 -7.65
CA SER A 137 -0.33 -11.95 -7.97
C SER A 137 1.03 -11.90 -7.26
N ARG A 138 1.33 -10.77 -6.61
CA ARG A 138 2.57 -10.51 -5.89
C ARG A 138 2.30 -10.32 -4.40
N ASP A 139 2.90 -11.16 -3.58
CA ASP A 139 2.74 -11.11 -2.12
C ASP A 139 3.35 -9.85 -1.48
N ASP A 140 4.31 -9.21 -2.16
CA ASP A 140 4.97 -7.99 -1.71
C ASP A 140 4.20 -6.71 -2.05
N TRP A 141 3.10 -6.83 -2.83
CA TRP A 141 2.27 -5.71 -3.26
C TRP A 141 0.88 -5.78 -2.63
N CYS A 142 0.22 -4.64 -2.55
CA CYS A 142 -1.19 -4.59 -2.25
C CYS A 142 -1.92 -3.61 -3.16
N PHE A 143 -3.10 -4.03 -3.62
CA PHE A 143 -3.94 -3.24 -4.50
C PHE A 143 -4.50 -2.00 -3.80
N ALA A 144 -4.07 -0.82 -4.26
CA ALA A 144 -4.51 0.49 -3.78
C ALA A 144 -5.59 1.12 -4.70
N GLY A 145 -6.00 0.42 -5.75
CA GLY A 145 -7.07 0.82 -6.65
C GLY A 145 -6.64 1.07 -8.09
N VAL A 146 -7.62 1.11 -8.99
CA VAL A 146 -7.45 1.56 -10.38
C VAL A 146 -8.10 2.93 -10.55
N TYR A 147 -7.34 3.87 -11.10
CA TYR A 147 -7.73 5.23 -11.44
C TYR A 147 -7.90 5.33 -12.94
N TYR A 148 -9.04 5.87 -13.39
CA TYR A 148 -9.39 5.77 -14.80
C TYR A 148 -10.14 6.97 -15.36
N ASP A 149 -9.59 7.57 -16.42
CA ASP A 149 -10.24 8.68 -17.13
C ASP A 149 -10.85 8.22 -18.49
N GLU A 150 -12.14 8.48 -18.67
CA GLU A 150 -12.89 8.22 -19.91
C GLU A 150 -12.99 9.43 -20.84
N GLY A 151 -13.26 9.16 -22.13
CA GLY A 151 -13.89 10.15 -23.00
C GLY A 151 -12.99 11.30 -23.44
N ILE A 152 -11.66 11.19 -23.32
CA ILE A 152 -10.75 12.28 -23.67
C ILE A 152 -10.56 12.33 -25.20
N THR A 153 -11.55 12.82 -25.93
CA THR A 153 -11.45 13.18 -27.35
C THR A 153 -10.84 14.58 -27.48
N GLY A 154 -9.77 14.71 -28.28
CA GLY A 154 -9.28 16.03 -28.69
C GLY A 154 -8.62 16.89 -27.59
N THR A 155 -8.07 18.02 -28.05
CA THR A 155 -7.06 18.91 -27.44
C THR A 155 -7.56 19.84 -26.33
N LYS A 156 -8.59 19.46 -25.56
CA LYS A 156 -8.99 20.24 -24.37
C LYS A 156 -8.71 19.46 -23.08
N ALA A 157 -7.74 19.97 -22.34
CA ALA A 157 -7.30 19.54 -21.01
C ALA A 157 -8.34 19.88 -19.92
N SER A 158 -9.61 19.51 -20.13
CA SER A 158 -10.66 19.66 -19.13
C SER A 158 -10.58 18.51 -18.11
N LYS A 159 -9.51 18.63 -17.31
CA LYS A 159 -9.24 18.07 -15.98
C LYS A 159 -9.55 16.60 -15.79
N ARG A 160 -8.58 15.74 -16.16
CA ARG A 160 -8.41 14.34 -15.73
C ARG A 160 -8.64 14.18 -14.21
N PRO A 161 -9.88 13.91 -13.76
CA PRO A 161 -10.16 13.91 -12.33
C PRO A 161 -9.44 12.75 -11.64
N GLU A 162 -9.34 11.60 -12.30
CA GLU A 162 -8.78 10.40 -11.69
C GLU A 162 -7.25 10.45 -11.63
N LEU A 163 -6.59 11.06 -12.63
CA LEU A 163 -5.17 11.36 -12.49
C LEU A 163 -4.90 12.34 -11.33
N MET A 164 -5.73 13.37 -11.16
CA MET A 164 -5.56 14.31 -10.04
C MET A 164 -5.84 13.65 -8.69
N ARG A 165 -6.81 12.74 -8.62
CA ARG A 165 -7.11 11.92 -7.43
C ARG A 165 -5.95 10.99 -7.09
N LEU A 166 -5.40 10.29 -8.08
CA LEU A 166 -4.19 9.47 -7.94
C LEU A 166 -3.04 10.29 -7.37
N LEU A 167 -2.72 11.44 -7.97
CA LEU A 167 -1.64 12.31 -7.50
C LEU A 167 -1.89 12.83 -6.07
N ALA A 168 -3.15 13.09 -5.70
CA ALA A 168 -3.50 13.47 -4.34
C ALA A 168 -3.32 12.31 -3.34
N ASP A 169 -3.72 11.09 -3.70
CA ASP A 169 -3.52 9.90 -2.87
C ASP A 169 -2.03 9.54 -2.75
N CYS A 170 -1.23 9.72 -3.81
CA CYS A 170 0.22 9.66 -3.74
C CYS A 170 0.79 10.71 -2.77
N LYS A 171 0.31 11.97 -2.82
CA LYS A 171 0.73 13.03 -1.88
C LYS A 171 0.37 12.70 -0.44
N ALA A 172 -0.77 12.05 -0.22
CA ALA A 172 -1.23 11.58 1.07
C ALA A 172 -0.51 10.31 1.55
N LYS A 173 0.50 9.81 0.80
CA LYS A 173 1.21 8.56 1.06
C LYS A 173 0.23 7.39 1.25
N LYS A 174 -0.78 7.28 0.38
CA LYS A 174 -1.65 6.08 0.30
C LYS A 174 -1.22 5.12 -0.79
N ILE A 175 -0.34 5.57 -1.69
CA ILE A 175 0.16 4.84 -2.84
C ILE A 175 1.68 5.02 -2.83
N ASP A 176 2.39 3.90 -2.95
CA ASP A 176 3.85 3.84 -2.99
C ASP A 176 4.37 3.51 -4.37
N PHE A 177 3.51 2.99 -5.27
CA PHE A 177 3.88 2.64 -6.63
C PHE A 177 2.72 2.84 -7.60
N VAL A 178 3.01 3.35 -8.79
CA VAL A 178 2.00 3.58 -9.82
C VAL A 178 2.34 2.77 -11.06
N ILE A 179 1.38 2.04 -11.60
CA ILE A 179 1.49 1.31 -12.88
C ILE A 179 0.66 2.03 -13.94
N THR A 180 1.18 2.14 -15.16
CA THR A 180 0.42 2.63 -16.30
C THR A 180 0.92 2.04 -17.61
N LYS A 181 0.01 1.88 -18.58
CA LYS A 181 0.32 1.21 -19.86
C LYS A 181 1.41 1.91 -20.67
N SER A 182 1.42 3.24 -20.71
CA SER A 182 2.46 3.99 -21.43
C SER A 182 2.57 5.44 -21.00
N ILE A 183 3.70 6.08 -21.32
CA ILE A 183 3.92 7.52 -21.06
C ILE A 183 2.81 8.37 -21.68
N SER A 184 2.42 8.02 -22.91
CA SER A 184 1.35 8.72 -23.64
C SER A 184 -0.04 8.55 -23.03
N ARG A 185 -0.27 7.50 -22.23
CA ARG A 185 -1.51 7.29 -21.45
C ARG A 185 -1.47 8.14 -20.18
N PHE A 186 -0.33 8.17 -19.50
CA PHE A 186 -0.09 8.98 -18.30
C PHE A 186 -0.14 10.49 -18.56
N SER A 187 0.52 11.00 -19.60
CA SER A 187 0.49 12.42 -19.97
C SER A 187 0.44 12.62 -21.48
N ARG A 188 -0.22 13.71 -21.91
CA ARG A 188 -0.21 14.15 -23.33
C ARG A 188 0.90 15.16 -23.61
N ASN A 189 1.40 15.82 -22.57
CA ASN A 189 2.46 16.80 -22.65
C ASN A 189 3.68 16.27 -21.89
N THR A 190 4.83 16.23 -22.56
CA THR A 190 6.11 15.82 -21.98
C THR A 190 6.48 16.66 -20.76
N LEU A 191 6.17 17.98 -20.75
CA LEU A 191 6.44 18.87 -19.62
C LEU A 191 5.61 18.48 -18.38
N ASP A 192 4.31 18.24 -18.56
CA ASP A 192 3.44 17.80 -17.46
C ASP A 192 3.83 16.40 -16.97
N CYS A 193 4.23 15.52 -17.89
CA CYS A 193 4.73 14.19 -17.56
C CYS A 193 5.94 14.27 -16.63
N LEU A 194 6.96 15.02 -17.05
CA LEU A 194 8.19 15.22 -16.29
C LEU A 194 7.92 15.89 -14.94
N LYS A 195 6.98 16.85 -14.88
CA LYS A 195 6.57 17.49 -13.64
C LYS A 195 5.99 16.49 -12.65
N TYR A 196 5.05 15.64 -13.10
CA TYR A 196 4.44 14.63 -12.23
C TYR A 196 5.42 13.53 -11.82
N ILE A 197 6.24 13.02 -12.75
CA ILE A 197 7.26 12.02 -12.45
C ILE A 197 8.26 12.57 -11.43
N ARG A 198 8.76 13.80 -11.58
CA ARG A 198 9.67 14.42 -10.60
C ARG A 198 9.01 14.56 -9.24
N MET A 199 7.77 15.07 -9.19
CA MET A 199 7.02 15.21 -7.94
C MET A 199 6.82 13.86 -7.23
N LEU A 200 6.55 12.79 -7.98
CA LEU A 200 6.40 11.45 -7.44
C LEU A 200 7.75 10.87 -6.99
N LYS A 201 8.82 11.10 -7.77
CA LYS A 201 10.19 10.71 -7.42
C LYS A 201 10.68 11.38 -6.14
N ASP A 202 10.42 12.67 -5.94
CA ASP A 202 10.75 13.40 -4.71
C ASP A 202 10.01 12.84 -3.47
N LYS A 203 8.93 12.10 -3.71
CA LYS A 203 8.16 11.39 -2.68
C LYS A 203 8.49 9.91 -2.60
N ASN A 204 9.48 9.44 -3.35
CA ASN A 204 9.90 8.05 -3.44
C ASN A 204 8.78 7.11 -3.95
N ILE A 205 7.92 7.62 -4.84
CA ILE A 205 6.83 6.88 -5.49
C ILE A 205 7.22 6.66 -6.96
N PRO A 206 7.71 5.47 -7.34
CA PRO A 206 8.06 5.20 -8.71
C PRO A 206 6.81 4.96 -9.58
N VAL A 207 6.97 5.24 -10.87
CA VAL A 207 5.94 5.01 -11.89
C VAL A 207 6.49 3.99 -12.90
N PHE A 208 5.79 2.87 -13.05
CA PHE A 208 6.09 1.84 -14.04
C PHE A 208 5.29 2.06 -15.32
N PHE A 209 6.00 2.12 -16.44
CA PHE A 209 5.42 2.25 -17.77
C PHE A 209 5.58 0.92 -18.51
N GLU A 210 4.48 0.18 -18.68
CA GLU A 210 4.52 -1.19 -19.22
C GLU A 210 5.09 -1.25 -20.63
N LYS A 211 4.65 -0.37 -21.54
CA LYS A 211 5.08 -0.40 -22.94
C LYS A 211 6.55 0.00 -23.10
N GLU A 212 7.03 0.92 -22.28
CA GLU A 212 8.40 1.41 -22.33
C GLU A 212 9.36 0.54 -21.49
N SER A 213 8.86 -0.48 -20.78
CA SER A 213 9.62 -1.35 -19.85
C SER A 213 10.50 -0.58 -18.86
N ILE A 214 10.09 0.64 -18.49
CA ILE A 214 10.84 1.47 -17.55
C ILE A 214 10.40 1.06 -16.15
N ASN A 215 11.07 0.06 -15.57
CA ASN A 215 10.88 -0.34 -14.18
C ASN A 215 11.85 0.42 -13.26
N PRO A 216 11.39 1.41 -12.48
CA PRO A 216 12.27 2.12 -11.57
C PRO A 216 12.66 1.28 -10.34
N LEU A 217 11.97 0.17 -10.07
CA LEU A 217 12.30 -0.75 -8.96
C LEU A 217 13.47 -1.69 -9.28
N GLU A 218 13.82 -1.86 -10.56
CA GLU A 218 14.97 -2.65 -11.00
C GLU A 218 16.28 -1.85 -11.04
N GLN A 219 16.21 -0.54 -10.84
CA GLN A 219 17.42 0.28 -10.71
C GLN A 219 17.86 0.30 -9.24
N PRO A 220 19.15 0.07 -8.94
CA PRO A 220 19.65 0.13 -7.57
C PRO A 220 19.27 1.47 -6.94
N ARG A 221 18.70 1.43 -5.73
CA ARG A 221 18.53 2.64 -4.92
C ARG A 221 19.95 3.19 -4.64
N LEU A 222 20.32 4.28 -5.30
CA LEU A 222 21.54 5.06 -5.02
C LEU A 222 21.44 5.71 -3.64
#